data_AF-A0A7W0MP53-F1
#
_entry.id   AF-A0A7W0MP53-F1
#
_cell.length_a   1.000
_cell.length_b   1.000
_cell.length_c   1.000
_cell.angle_alpha   90.00
_cell.angle_beta   90.00
_cell.angle_gamma   90.00
#
_symmetry.space_group_name_H-M   'P 1'
#
loop_
_entity.id
_entity.type
_entity.pdbx_description
1 polymer ?
#
loop_
_entity_poly.entity_id
_entity_poly.type
_entity_poly.pdbx_seq_one_letter_code
_entity_poly.pdbx_strand_id
1 'polypeptide(L)' 'RALANIETALAHGLTTFDAAAGGLGGCPYAPGAAGNVATEAVAARLAELGHASGVDPAGLAEAAAFARSLRSAA' A
#
# COMPACT_ATOMS: atom_id res chain seq x y z
N ARG A 1 -0.07 8.93 -6.45
CA ARG A 1 -1.30 8.86 -7.28
C ARG A 1 -2.24 7.75 -6.82
N ALA A 2 -1.76 6.55 -6.49
CA ALA A 2 -2.62 5.45 -6.02
C ALA A 2 -3.57 5.82 -4.85
N LEU A 3 -3.09 6.53 -3.82
CA LEU A 3 -3.95 6.96 -2.70
C LEU A 3 -5.12 7.87 -3.13
N ALA A 4 -4.90 8.79 -4.08
CA ALA A 4 -5.96 9.65 -4.59
C ALA A 4 -7.04 8.84 -5.35
N ASN A 5 -6.63 7.79 -6.06
CA ASN A 5 -7.57 6.87 -6.71
C ASN A 5 -8.37 6.07 -5.67
N ILE A 6 -7.72 5.64 -4.58
CA ILE A 6 -8.40 4.98 -3.45
C ILE A 6 -9.42 5.91 -2.80
N GLU A 7 -9.08 7.17 -2.55
CA GLU A 7 -10.01 8.17 -2.01
C GLU A 7 -11.21 8.41 -2.92
N THR A 8 -10.97 8.47 -4.23
CA THR A 8 -12.06 8.57 -5.21
C THR A 8 -12.95 7.33 -5.18
N ALA A 9 -12.37 6.14 -5.14
CA ALA A 9 -13.11 4.88 -5.05
C ALA A 9 -13.90 4.74 -3.73
N LEU A 10 -13.34 5.20 -2.60
CA LEU A 10 -14.03 5.31 -1.32
C LEU A 10 -15.27 6.19 -1.42
N ALA A 11 -15.17 7.35 -2.10
CA ALA A 11 -16.31 8.23 -2.33
C ALA A 11 -17.41 7.58 -3.19
N HIS A 12 -17.07 6.53 -3.97
CA HIS A 12 -18.01 5.69 -4.71
C HIS A 12 -18.47 4.44 -3.95
N GLY A 13 -18.11 4.30 -2.67
CA GLY A 13 -18.57 3.21 -1.80
C GLY A 13 -17.75 1.92 -1.88
N LEU A 14 -16.59 1.92 -2.55
CA LEU A 14 -15.70 0.75 -2.54
C LEU A 14 -14.98 0.66 -1.19
N THR A 15 -14.90 -0.55 -0.65
CA THR A 15 -14.34 -0.81 0.70
C THR A 15 -13.20 -1.82 0.71
N THR A 16 -12.85 -2.39 -0.44
CA THR A 16 -11.78 -3.38 -0.59
C THR A 16 -10.73 -2.85 -1.57
N PHE A 17 -9.47 -2.86 -1.16
CA PHE A 17 -8.35 -2.37 -1.95
C PHE A 17 -7.15 -3.31 -1.82
N ASP A 18 -6.57 -3.68 -2.96
CA ASP A 18 -5.34 -4.47 -2.99
C ASP A 18 -4.11 -3.56 -2.89
N ALA A 19 -3.15 -3.98 -2.07
CA ALA A 19 -1.90 -3.29 -1.83
C ALA A 19 -0.79 -4.32 -1.53
N ALA A 20 0.47 -3.88 -1.51
CA ALA A 20 1.60 -4.75 -1.17
C ALA A 20 2.40 -4.19 0.01
N ALA A 21 2.74 -5.03 0.99
CA ALA A 21 3.59 -4.63 2.10
C ALA A 21 4.93 -4.07 1.61
N GLY A 22 5.37 -2.91 2.11
CA GLY A 22 6.60 -2.26 1.62
C GLY A 22 6.55 -1.86 0.14
N GLY A 23 5.34 -1.77 -0.43
CA GLY A 23 5.10 -1.51 -1.85
C GLY A 23 5.66 -2.58 -2.79
N LEU A 24 5.88 -3.81 -2.29
CA LEU A 24 6.59 -4.87 -3.00
C LEU A 24 6.10 -5.04 -4.45
N GLY A 25 7.06 -5.28 -5.34
CA GLY A 25 6.85 -5.34 -6.79
C GLY A 25 7.32 -4.08 -7.51
N GLY A 26 7.16 -4.09 -8.82
CA GLY A 26 7.54 -3.03 -9.75
C GLY A 26 6.71 -3.16 -11.03
N CYS A 27 6.93 -2.27 -11.99
CA CYS A 27 6.27 -2.34 -13.28
C CYS A 27 7.24 -2.85 -14.36
N PRO A 28 6.98 -3.99 -15.02
CA PRO A 28 7.86 -4.48 -16.09
C PRO A 28 7.90 -3.53 -17.29
N TYR A 29 6.88 -2.69 -17.46
CA TYR A 29 6.79 -1.69 -18.53
C TYR A 29 7.40 -0.32 -18.16
N ALA A 30 7.73 -0.11 -16.88
CA ALA A 30 8.31 1.14 -16.40
C ALA A 30 9.41 0.84 -15.36
N PRO A 31 10.63 0.51 -15.83
CA PRO A 31 11.76 0.21 -14.96
C PRO A 31 12.01 1.34 -13.94
N GLY A 32 12.18 0.98 -12.67
CA GLY A 32 12.39 1.93 -11.57
C GLY A 32 11.12 2.64 -11.07
N ALA A 33 9.97 2.47 -11.72
CA ALA A 33 8.71 3.00 -11.19
C ALA A 33 8.26 2.22 -9.94
N ALA A 34 7.63 2.93 -9.01
CA ALA A 34 6.93 2.31 -7.89
C ALA A 34 5.83 1.38 -8.44
N GLY A 35 5.82 0.12 -7.99
CA GLY A 35 4.83 -0.89 -8.36
C GLY A 35 3.52 -0.71 -7.60
N ASN A 36 3.13 -1.73 -6.85
CA ASN A 36 1.92 -1.68 -6.02
C ASN A 36 2.03 -0.58 -4.95
N VAL A 37 0.88 -0.01 -4.59
CA VAL A 37 0.79 0.91 -3.45
C VAL A 37 1.17 0.17 -2.16
N ALA A 38 1.92 0.85 -1.29
CA ALA A 38 2.34 0.29 -0.02
C ALA A 38 1.15 0.13 0.93
N THR A 39 0.94 -1.08 1.47
CA THR A 39 -0.17 -1.37 2.39
C THR A 39 -0.14 -0.43 3.60
N GLU A 40 1.04 -0.12 4.14
CA GLU A 40 1.20 0.82 5.26
C GLU A 40 0.74 2.23 4.92
N ALA A 41 0.93 2.69 3.68
CA ALA A 41 0.47 3.99 3.24
C ALA A 41 -1.06 4.03 3.08
N VAL A 42 -1.66 2.94 2.60
CA VAL A 42 -3.12 2.82 2.51
C VAL A 42 -3.74 2.77 3.90
N ALA A 43 -3.20 1.94 4.80
CA ALA A 43 -3.72 1.81 6.16
C ALA A 43 -3.63 3.13 6.94
N ALA A 44 -2.50 3.84 6.86
CA ALA A 44 -2.34 5.16 7.47
C ALA A 44 -3.35 6.17 6.90
N ARG A 45 -3.51 6.20 5.56
CA ARG A 45 -4.44 7.12 4.92
C ARG A 45 -5.90 6.84 5.28
N LEU A 46 -6.29 5.56 5.33
CA LEU A 46 -7.63 5.17 5.79
C LEU A 46 -7.87 5.61 7.23
N ALA A 47 -6.88 5.44 8.12
CA ALA A 47 -6.98 5.89 9.51
C ALA A 47 -7.14 7.42 9.62
N GLU A 48 -6.38 8.20 8.84
CA GLU A 48 -6.54 9.67 8.76
C GLU A 48 -7.94 10.10 8.31
N LEU A 49 -8.58 9.30 7.44
CA LEU A 49 -9.93 9.52 6.94
C LEU A 49 -11.02 8.96 7.88
N GLY A 50 -10.64 8.36 9.01
CA GLY A 50 -11.56 7.79 9.99
C GLY A 50 -12.09 6.39 9.65
N HIS A 51 -11.47 5.70 8.69
CA HIS A 51 -11.81 4.32 8.33
C HIS A 51 -10.92 3.31 9.07
N ALA A 52 -11.55 2.33 9.72
CA ALA A 52 -10.84 1.22 10.35
C ALA A 52 -10.52 0.12 9.32
N SER A 53 -9.26 -0.27 9.23
CA SER A 53 -8.82 -1.40 8.38
C SER A 53 -8.66 -2.72 9.14
N GLY A 54 -8.59 -2.67 10.48
CA GLY A 54 -8.33 -3.85 11.33
C GLY A 54 -6.89 -4.38 11.25
N VAL A 55 -5.99 -3.70 10.54
CA VAL A 55 -4.59 -4.11 10.40
C VAL A 55 -3.77 -3.65 11.62
N ASP A 56 -2.99 -4.56 12.20
CA ASP A 56 -2.01 -4.22 13.25
C ASP A 56 -0.85 -3.39 12.66
N PRO A 57 -0.65 -2.13 13.10
CA PRO A 57 0.42 -1.29 12.59
C PRO A 57 1.83 -1.86 12.87
N ALA A 58 2.01 -2.56 14.00
CA ALA A 58 3.32 -3.09 14.37
C ALA A 58 3.69 -4.30 13.51
N GLY A 59 2.81 -5.29 13.42
CA GLY A 59 2.99 -6.43 12.52
C GLY A 59 3.09 -6.02 11.05
N LEU A 60 2.36 -4.98 10.61
CA LEU A 60 2.49 -4.45 9.26
C LEU A 60 3.86 -3.81 9.01
N ALA A 61 4.41 -3.08 9.99
CA ALA A 61 5.73 -2.48 9.88
C ALA A 61 6.83 -3.56 9.76
N GLU A 62 6.73 -4.64 10.53
CA GLU A 62 7.64 -5.79 10.45
C GLU A 62 7.54 -6.49 9.08
N ALA A 63 6.33 -6.79 8.63
CA ALA A 63 6.10 -7.41 7.32
C ALA A 63 6.61 -6.54 6.17
N ALA A 64 6.41 -5.22 6.25
CA ALA A 64 6.90 -4.28 5.25
C ALA A 64 8.43 -4.20 5.23
N ALA A 65 9.08 -4.27 6.41
CA ALA A 65 10.54 -4.32 6.50
C ALA A 65 11.10 -5.61 5.87
N PHE A 66 10.49 -6.76 6.17
CA PHE A 66 10.83 -8.03 5.54
C PHE A 66 10.65 -7.96 4.01
N ALA A 67 9.51 -7.48 3.52
CA ALA A 67 9.24 -7.35 2.09
C ALA A 67 10.26 -6.46 1.37
N ARG A 68 10.67 -5.33 1.97
CA ARG A 68 11.73 -4.47 1.41
C ARG A 68 13.07 -5.19 1.33
N SER A 69 13.40 -6.06 2.28
CA SER A 69 14.65 -6.85 2.25
C SER A 69 14.72 -7.84 1.09
N LEU A 70 13.57 -8.24 0.53
CA LEU A 70 13.48 -9.13 -0.62
C LEU A 70 13.68 -8.44 -1.96
N ARG A 71 13.71 -7.10 -2.02
CA ARG A 71 14.02 -6.41 -3.27
C ARG A 71 15.49 -6.62 -3.62
N SER A 72 15.75 -7.18 -4.79
CA SER A 72 17.04 -7.00 -5.43
C SER A 72 17.24 -5.52 -5.75
N ALA A 73 18.46 -5.02 -5.55
CA ALA A 73 18.87 -3.78 -6.23
C ALA A 73 18.75 -4.06 -7.73
N ALA A 74 17.79 -3.39 -8.38
CA ALA A 74 17.70 -3.37 -9.84
C ALA A 74 18.79 -2.43 -10.38
#